data_AF-A0A1S2M9P1-F1
#
_entry.id   AF-A0A1S2M9P1-F1
#
_cell.length_a   1.000
_cell.length_b   1.000
_cell.length_c   1.000
_cell.angle_alpha   90.00
_cell.angle_beta   90.00
_cell.angle_gamma   90.00
#
_symmetry.space_group_name_H-M   'P 1'
#
loop_
_entity.id
_entity.type
_entity.pdbx_description
1 polymer ?
#
loop_
_entity_poly.entity_id
_entity_poly.type
_entity_poly.pdbx_seq_one_letter_code
_entity_poly.pdbx_strand_id
1 'polypeptide(L)' 'MRLFKRKGKIRKLEDQRLVSRIEELKVNLVNQTELVKKSLDPSGEVLFSLKLTEAKYLFLLKEARYRKQT' A
#
# COMPACT_ATOMS: atom_id res chain seq x y z
N MET A 1 8.18 4.77 -33.46
CA MET A 1 6.93 5.25 -32.83
C MET A 1 6.15 4.19 -31.99
N ARG A 2 6.38 2.87 -32.10
CA ARG A 2 5.68 1.83 -31.28
C ARG A 2 6.16 1.71 -29.82
N LEU A 3 7.45 1.99 -29.53
CA LEU A 3 8.00 1.87 -28.17
C LEU A 3 7.33 2.82 -27.15
N PHE A 4 7.07 4.07 -27.53
CA PHE A 4 6.47 5.07 -26.62
C PHE A 4 5.02 4.73 -26.24
N LYS A 5 4.25 4.16 -27.17
CA LYS A 5 2.88 3.67 -26.89
C LYS A 5 2.88 2.49 -25.92
N ARG A 6 3.83 1.56 -26.05
CA ARG A 6 4.01 0.43 -25.11
C ARG A 6 4.42 0.92 -23.72
N LYS A 7 5.35 1.88 -23.64
CA LYS A 7 5.80 2.49 -22.37
C LYS A 7 4.66 3.19 -21.63
N GLY A 8 3.83 3.97 -22.33
CA GLY A 8 2.65 4.59 -21.74
C GLY A 8 1.62 3.58 -21.21
N LYS A 9 1.39 2.48 -21.96
CA LYS A 9 0.50 1.40 -21.52
C LYS A 9 1.02 0.71 -20.26
N ILE A 10 2.31 0.39 -20.19
CA ILE A 10 2.92 -0.24 -19.01
C ILE A 10 2.80 0.69 -17.80
N ARG A 11 3.13 1.98 -17.95
CA ARG A 11 2.99 2.95 -16.85
C ARG A 11 1.57 2.97 -16.28
N LYS A 12 0.55 3.07 -17.16
CA LYS A 12 -0.86 3.06 -16.74
C LYS A 12 -1.23 1.78 -15.97
N LEU A 13 -0.75 0.62 -16.41
CA LEU A 13 -0.99 -0.66 -15.73
C LEU A 13 -0.33 -0.69 -14.35
N GLU A 14 0.92 -0.24 -14.23
CA GLU A 14 1.62 -0.22 -12.95
C GLU A 14 1.04 0.82 -11.98
N ASP A 15 0.49 1.93 -12.48
CA ASP A 15 -0.23 2.90 -11.64
C ASP A 15 -1.56 2.33 -11.13
N GLN A 16 -2.28 1.57 -11.97
CA GLN A 16 -3.47 0.84 -11.52
C GLN A 16 -3.12 -0.19 -10.45
N ARG A 17 -2.05 -0.97 -10.64
CA ARG A 17 -1.57 -1.93 -9.64
C ARG A 17 -1.16 -1.25 -8.33
N LEU A 18 -0.50 -0.10 -8.41
CA LEU A 18 -0.12 0.68 -7.24
C LEU A 18 -1.37 1.08 -6.44
N VAL A 19 -2.39 1.62 -7.10
CA VAL A 19 -3.65 2.01 -6.44
C VAL A 19 -4.35 0.81 -5.82
N SER A 20 -4.48 -0.30 -6.56
CA SER A 20 -5.07 -1.53 -6.02
C SER A 20 -4.34 -2.02 -4.77
N ARG A 21 -3.00 -1.98 -4.77
CA ARG A 21 -2.20 -2.42 -3.63
C ARG A 21 -2.34 -1.49 -2.41
N ILE A 22 -2.49 -0.19 -2.63
CA ILE A 22 -2.75 0.78 -1.56
C ILE A 22 -4.09 0.47 -0.87
N GLU A 23 -5.15 0.18 -1.64
CA GLU A 23 -6.46 -0.17 -1.06
C GLU A 23 -6.42 -1.49 -0.29
N GLU A 24 -5.72 -2.52 -0.80
CA GLU A 24 -5.51 -3.77 -0.06
C GLU A 24 -4.80 -3.54 1.28
N LEU A 25 -3.72 -2.74 1.28
CA LEU A 25 -2.99 -2.42 2.49
C LEU A 25 -3.82 -1.60 3.48
N LYS A 26 -4.68 -0.70 2.98
CA LYS A 26 -5.61 0.06 3.82
C LYS A 26 -6.58 -0.86 4.56
N VAL A 27 -7.20 -1.79 3.84
CA VAL A 27 -8.12 -2.77 4.44
C VAL A 27 -7.40 -3.63 5.47
N ASN A 28 -6.19 -4.13 5.15
CA ASN A 28 -5.38 -4.91 6.08
C ASN A 28 -5.00 -4.11 7.33
N LEU A 29 -4.58 -2.86 7.16
CA LEU A 29 -4.21 -1.98 8.26
C LEU A 29 -5.39 -1.74 9.20
N VAL A 30 -6.58 -1.45 8.65
CA VAL A 30 -7.81 -1.28 9.45
C VAL A 30 -8.12 -2.55 10.23
N ASN A 31 -8.11 -3.70 9.57
CA ASN A 31 -8.40 -4.99 10.22
C ASN A 31 -7.40 -5.31 11.33
N GLN A 32 -6.10 -5.17 11.08
CA GLN A 32 -5.05 -5.39 12.09
C GLN A 32 -5.18 -4.42 13.27
N THR A 33 -5.51 -3.16 12.99
CA THR A 33 -5.72 -2.14 14.02
C THR A 33 -6.90 -2.50 14.92
N GLU A 34 -8.02 -2.93 14.33
CA GLU A 34 -9.22 -3.33 15.09
C GLU A 34 -8.99 -4.60 15.91
N LEU A 35 -8.22 -5.56 15.40
CA LEU A 35 -7.81 -6.75 16.16
C LEU A 35 -6.95 -6.37 17.37
N VAL A 36 -5.95 -5.49 17.18
CA VAL A 36 -5.07 -5.04 18.26
C VAL A 36 -5.86 -4.26 19.32
N LYS A 37 -6.76 -3.36 18.93
CA LYS A 37 -7.61 -2.60 19.87
C LYS A 37 -8.48 -3.47 20.75
N LYS A 38 -8.95 -4.61 20.25
CA LYS A 38 -9.79 -5.58 20.97
C LYS A 38 -8.98 -6.56 21.81
N SER A 39 -7.65 -6.56 21.68
CA SER A 39 -6.77 -7.49 22.39
C SER A 39 -6.37 -6.90 23.74
N LEU A 40 -6.54 -7.68 24.82
CA LEU A 40 -6.10 -7.26 26.17
C LEU A 40 -4.56 -7.23 26.29
N ASP A 41 -3.88 -8.17 25.66
CA ASP A 41 -2.41 -8.24 25.61
C ASP A 41 -1.95 -8.76 24.21
N PRO A 42 -1.84 -7.87 23.21
CA PRO A 42 -1.38 -8.27 21.88
C PRO A 42 0.11 -8.62 21.91
N SER A 43 0.47 -9.77 21.32
CA SER A 43 1.87 -10.20 21.27
C SER A 43 2.76 -9.23 20.48
N GLY A 44 4.06 -9.22 20.80
CA GLY A 44 5.03 -8.38 20.09
C GLY A 44 5.06 -8.61 18.58
N GLU A 45 4.83 -9.84 18.13
CA GLU A 45 4.75 -10.19 16.70
C GLU A 45 3.53 -9.58 16.02
N VAL A 46 2.37 -9.57 16.69
CA VAL A 46 1.14 -8.93 16.19
C VAL A 46 1.35 -7.42 16.04
N LEU A 47 1.96 -6.78 17.05
CA LEU A 47 2.29 -5.36 17.01
C LEU A 47 3.31 -5.03 15.92
N PHE A 48 4.32 -5.88 15.73
CA PHE A 48 5.30 -5.73 14.65
C PHE A 48 4.64 -5.82 13.27
N SER A 49 3.78 -6.82 13.07
CA SER A 49 3.03 -7.01 11.82
C SER A 49 2.17 -5.80 11.48
N LEU A 50 1.46 -5.24 12.47
CA LEU A 50 0.68 -4.01 12.32
C LEU A 50 1.56 -2.84 11.82
N LYS A 51 2.68 -2.58 12.51
CA LYS A 51 3.62 -1.50 12.12
C LYS A 51 4.21 -1.71 10.73
N LEU A 52 4.49 -2.96 10.35
CA LEU A 52 5.01 -3.28 9.03
C LEU A 52 3.99 -2.99 7.92
N THR A 53 2.72 -3.34 8.15
CA THR A 53 1.62 -3.02 7.21
C THR A 53 1.45 -1.51 7.08
N GLU A 54 1.47 -0.78 8.19
CA GLU A 54 1.39 0.69 8.21
C GLU A 54 2.54 1.33 7.42
N ALA A 55 3.78 0.91 7.66
CA ALA A 55 4.95 1.42 6.94
C ALA A 55 4.83 1.21 5.42
N LYS A 56 4.38 0.03 4.98
CA LYS A 56 4.14 -0.28 3.56
C LYS A 56 3.05 0.61 2.97
N TYR A 57 1.95 0.81 3.70
CA TYR A 57 0.84 1.65 3.27
C TYR A 57 1.29 3.10 3.05
N LEU A 58 1.96 3.69 4.05
CA LEU A 58 2.46 5.06 3.98
C LEU A 58 3.50 5.26 2.88
N PHE A 59 4.39 4.28 2.70
CA PHE A 59 5.37 4.29 1.62
C PHE A 59 4.69 4.35 0.24
N LEU A 60 3.70 3.47 -0.03
CA LEU A 60 3.03 3.47 -1.32
C LEU A 60 2.16 4.72 -1.57
N LEU A 61 1.59 5.31 -0.52
CA LEU A 61 0.93 6.63 -0.65
C LEU A 61 1.91 7.72 -1.07
N LYS A 62 3.13 7.72 -0.52
CA LYS A 62 4.20 8.65 -0.92
C LYS A 62 4.59 8.44 -2.39
N GLU A 63 4.75 7.19 -2.81
CA GLU A 63 5.04 6.85 -4.21
C GLU A 63 3.92 7.30 -5.17
N ALA A 64 2.65 7.09 -4.81
CA ALA A 64 1.52 7.53 -5.62
C ALA A 64 1.48 9.06 -5.78
N ARG A 65 1.86 9.81 -4.74
CA ARG A 65 2.01 11.27 -4.81
C ARG A 65 3.16 11.67 -5.72
N TYR A 66 4.31 11.00 -5.60
CA TYR A 66 5.49 11.28 -6.43
C TYR A 66 5.20 11.07 -7.92
N ARG A 67 4.54 9.96 -8.29
CA ARG A 67 4.19 9.67 -9.69
C ARG A 67 3.21 10.64 -10.33
N LYS A 68 2.36 11.31 -9.54
CA LYS A 68 1.47 12.37 -10.05
C LYS A 68 2.19 13.71 -10.29
N GLN A 69 3.42 13.86 -9.80
CA GLN A 69 4.24 15.07 -9.98
C GLN A 69 5.21 14.96 -11.17
N THR A 70 5.37 13.77 -11.78
CA THR A 70 6.22 13.47 -12.95
C THR A 70 5.42 13.24 -14.22
#